data_AF-A0A954IQI9-F1
#
_entry.id   AF-A0A954IQI9-F1
#
_cell.length_a   1.000
_cell.length_b   1.000
_cell.length_c   1.000
_cell.angle_alpha   90.00
_cell.angle_beta   90.00
_cell.angle_gamma   90.00
#
_symmetry.space_group_name_H-M   'P 1'
#
loop_
_entity.id
_entity.type
_entity.pdbx_description
1 polymer ?
#
loop_
_entity_poly.entity_id
_entity_poly.type
_entity_poly.pdbx_seq_one_letter_code
_entity_poly.pdbx_strand_id
1 'polypeptide(L)'
;PFFLRELIERGHEHVVFFKQESLVTGKLTPLFETLKSCSILLAPHLLAPLSGADGVSRELNILLSGVFNVGCLGVRNTQTALHFLQWWDDRLQDHCRHDVVKGMHFEQRWLDLVPAYFDDVKFCRDPGINVGHWNLPEREVRGDRHQLTVDGHPCRFVRFSGYDPANPDQPTRYNQRLHAGNMGPIRKLFSSFHQQLIAAGFWETQTWWYSHSRFDNGVPIPAMAQQLFREFENLPPQFENPFATGSSSSYYHWLNTSSMTRAPKCDSFRLTPLWKAVYDIRPDLQAAFPNVENEDYARFHQWTIDYGLRECGVPPEFLMATPEIV
;
A
#
# COMPACT_ATOMS: atom_id res chain seq x y z
N PRO A 1 -3.00 -12.11 5.85
CA PRO A 1 -2.82 -13.32 6.69
C PRO A 1 -4.07 -13.68 7.49
N PHE A 2 -4.69 -12.72 8.19
CA PHE A 2 -5.88 -12.92 9.03
C PHE A 2 -6.98 -13.72 8.36
N PHE A 3 -7.49 -13.23 7.22
CA PHE A 3 -8.58 -13.88 6.50
C PHE A 3 -8.19 -15.25 5.93
N LEU A 4 -6.92 -15.45 5.56
CA LEU A 4 -6.43 -16.76 5.13
C LEU A 4 -6.44 -17.78 6.27
N ARG A 5 -6.03 -17.36 7.47
CA ARG A 5 -6.05 -18.21 8.66
C ARG A 5 -7.48 -18.57 9.06
N GLU A 6 -8.38 -17.58 9.08
CA GLU A 6 -9.81 -17.78 9.34
C GLU A 6 -10.42 -18.83 8.38
N LEU A 7 -10.11 -18.76 7.08
CA LEU A 7 -10.59 -19.76 6.12
C LEU A 7 -10.05 -21.16 6.40
N ILE A 8 -8.79 -21.29 6.80
CA ILE A 8 -8.21 -22.57 7.22
C ILE A 8 -8.91 -23.11 8.47
N GLU A 9 -9.15 -22.26 9.47
CA GLU A 9 -9.82 -22.62 10.73
C GLU A 9 -11.27 -23.05 10.50
N ARG A 10 -11.93 -22.51 9.46
CA ARG A 10 -13.25 -22.98 8.98
C ARG A 10 -13.22 -24.33 8.25
N GLY A 11 -12.06 -24.96 8.13
CA GLY A 11 -11.90 -26.28 7.54
C GLY A 11 -11.59 -26.29 6.04
N HIS A 12 -11.27 -25.14 5.43
CA HIS A 12 -10.83 -25.14 4.03
C HIS A 12 -9.41 -25.71 3.91
N GLU A 13 -9.28 -26.81 3.16
CA GLU A 13 -7.99 -27.50 2.99
C GLU A 13 -7.01 -26.70 2.11
N HIS A 14 -7.48 -26.03 1.06
CA HIS A 14 -6.65 -25.28 0.12
C HIS A 14 -7.27 -23.90 -0.10
N VAL A 15 -6.48 -22.85 0.14
CA VAL A 15 -6.92 -21.46 -0.02
C VAL A 15 -5.96 -20.73 -0.94
N VAL A 16 -6.49 -20.00 -1.93
CA VAL A 16 -5.71 -19.14 -2.82
C VAL A 16 -6.23 -17.72 -2.71
N PHE A 17 -5.34 -16.79 -2.38
CA PHE A 17 -5.59 -15.36 -2.35
C PHE A 17 -5.20 -14.72 -3.67
N PHE A 18 -6.06 -13.82 -4.14
CA PHE A 18 -5.81 -12.90 -5.23
C PHE A 18 -6.15 -11.48 -4.80
N LYS A 19 -5.30 -10.51 -5.16
CA LYS A 19 -5.60 -9.09 -4.93
C LYS A 19 -6.80 -8.64 -5.79
N GLN A 20 -7.53 -7.64 -5.31
CA GLN A 20 -8.81 -7.19 -5.87
C GLN A 20 -8.74 -6.67 -7.32
N GLU A 21 -7.61 -6.09 -7.71
CA GLU A 21 -7.38 -5.57 -9.06
C GLU A 21 -6.95 -6.67 -10.05
N SER A 22 -7.77 -7.72 -10.16
CA SER A 22 -7.47 -8.90 -10.99
C SER A 22 -8.67 -9.41 -11.78
N LEU A 23 -8.38 -10.12 -12.87
CA LEU A 23 -9.36 -10.88 -13.65
C LEU A 23 -8.90 -12.32 -13.83
N VAL A 24 -9.77 -13.27 -13.48
CA VAL A 24 -9.56 -14.69 -13.75
C VAL A 24 -10.06 -14.98 -15.17
N THR A 25 -9.15 -15.40 -16.04
CA THR A 25 -9.41 -15.63 -17.47
C THR A 25 -9.41 -17.11 -17.84
N GLY A 26 -8.99 -17.99 -16.93
CA GLY A 26 -8.87 -19.41 -17.20
C GLY A 26 -8.94 -20.26 -15.93
N LYS A 27 -8.89 -21.59 -16.11
CA LYS A 27 -8.96 -22.55 -15.00
C LYS A 27 -7.77 -22.38 -14.06
N LEU A 28 -8.05 -22.25 -12.76
CA LEU A 28 -7.05 -22.15 -11.70
C LEU A 28 -6.68 -23.51 -11.07
N THR A 29 -7.24 -24.61 -11.58
CA THR A 29 -6.96 -25.99 -11.13
C THR A 29 -5.47 -26.27 -10.90
N PRO A 30 -4.53 -25.84 -11.77
CA PRO A 30 -3.11 -26.11 -11.53
C PRO A 30 -2.54 -25.56 -10.21
N LEU A 31 -3.09 -24.45 -9.69
CA LEU A 31 -2.69 -23.91 -8.39
C LEU A 31 -3.08 -24.85 -7.26
N PHE A 32 -4.31 -25.36 -7.28
CA PHE A 32 -4.81 -26.30 -6.29
C PHE A 32 -4.11 -27.66 -6.38
N GLU A 33 -3.84 -28.17 -7.59
CA GLU A 33 -3.04 -29.39 -7.77
C GLU A 33 -1.63 -29.24 -7.20
N THR A 34 -1.00 -28.06 -7.38
CA THR A 34 0.30 -27.79 -6.77
C THR A 34 0.22 -27.77 -5.25
N LEU A 35 -0.81 -27.12 -4.69
CA LEU A 35 -1.03 -27.00 -3.26
C LEU A 35 -1.22 -28.34 -2.54
N LYS A 36 -1.72 -29.39 -3.22
CA LYS A 36 -1.77 -30.76 -2.64
C LYS A 36 -0.40 -31.27 -2.18
N SER A 37 0.68 -30.70 -2.71
CA SER A 37 2.06 -31.16 -2.50
C SER A 37 2.97 -30.12 -1.84
N CYS A 38 2.42 -29.02 -1.33
CA CYS A 38 3.18 -28.00 -0.60
C CYS A 38 2.31 -27.35 0.47
N SER A 39 2.94 -26.63 1.39
CA SER A 39 2.24 -25.86 2.42
C SER A 39 1.97 -24.43 1.95
N ILE A 40 2.91 -23.86 1.20
CA ILE A 40 2.88 -22.47 0.73
C ILE A 40 3.19 -22.45 -0.76
N LEU A 41 2.42 -21.68 -1.53
CA LEU A 41 2.64 -21.44 -2.95
C LEU A 41 2.80 -19.94 -3.20
N LEU A 42 4.00 -19.51 -3.58
CA LEU A 42 4.30 -18.11 -3.88
C LEU A 42 4.37 -17.86 -5.39
N ALA A 43 3.92 -16.70 -5.85
CA ALA A 43 4.09 -16.27 -7.24
C ALA A 43 5.23 -15.24 -7.36
N PRO A 44 6.33 -15.54 -8.06
CA PRO A 44 7.36 -14.54 -8.36
C PRO A 44 6.82 -13.42 -9.27
N HIS A 45 7.43 -12.23 -9.22
CA HIS A 45 7.19 -11.21 -10.23
C HIS A 45 7.71 -11.65 -11.61
N LEU A 46 8.94 -12.17 -11.63
CA LEU A 46 9.68 -12.57 -12.83
C LEU A 46 10.01 -14.07 -12.77
N LEU A 47 9.97 -14.73 -13.94
CA LEU A 47 10.25 -16.17 -14.05
C LEU A 47 11.63 -16.48 -14.65
N ALA A 48 12.26 -15.47 -15.25
CA ALA A 48 13.57 -15.55 -15.88
C ALA A 48 14.29 -14.18 -15.72
N PRO A 49 15.63 -14.17 -15.80
CA PRO A 49 16.42 -12.93 -15.83
C PRO A 49 16.01 -12.02 -17.00
N LEU A 50 16.08 -10.72 -16.79
CA LEU A 50 15.73 -9.73 -17.82
C LEU A 50 16.88 -9.47 -18.78
N SER A 51 16.55 -9.34 -20.06
CA SER A 51 17.51 -9.01 -21.11
C SER A 51 17.44 -7.53 -21.50
N GLY A 52 18.43 -7.05 -22.28
CA GLY A 52 18.48 -5.67 -22.77
C GLY A 52 19.22 -4.70 -21.85
N ALA A 53 19.46 -3.49 -22.35
CA ALA A 53 20.28 -2.47 -21.66
C ALA A 53 19.66 -1.99 -20.34
N ASP A 54 18.34 -2.11 -20.17
CA ASP A 54 17.62 -1.71 -18.96
C ASP A 54 17.29 -2.88 -18.01
N GLY A 55 17.67 -4.13 -18.35
CA GLY A 55 17.32 -5.33 -17.60
C GLY A 55 17.65 -5.24 -16.10
N VAL A 56 18.88 -4.82 -15.77
CA VAL A 56 19.35 -4.66 -14.38
C VAL A 56 18.51 -3.63 -13.62
N SER A 57 18.29 -2.44 -14.19
CA SER A 57 17.51 -1.37 -13.53
C SER A 57 16.09 -1.82 -13.18
N ARG A 58 15.52 -2.71 -13.99
CA ARG A 58 14.19 -3.26 -13.76
C ARG A 58 14.19 -4.34 -12.68
N GLU A 59 15.19 -5.22 -12.68
CA GLU A 59 15.36 -6.20 -11.59
C GLU A 59 15.56 -5.47 -10.26
N LEU A 60 16.35 -4.39 -10.23
CA LEU A 60 16.47 -3.52 -9.06
C LEU A 60 15.11 -2.95 -8.62
N ASN A 61 14.28 -2.49 -9.57
CA ASN A 61 12.92 -2.03 -9.25
C ASN A 61 12.06 -3.14 -8.62
N ILE A 62 12.15 -4.38 -9.12
CA ILE A 62 11.47 -5.54 -8.50
C ILE A 62 11.98 -5.74 -7.07
N LEU A 63 13.30 -5.71 -6.84
CA LEU A 63 13.89 -5.90 -5.51
C LEU A 63 13.45 -4.84 -4.49
N LEU A 64 13.10 -3.62 -4.93
CA LEU A 64 12.51 -2.60 -4.05
C LEU A 64 11.10 -3.00 -3.56
N SER A 65 10.35 -3.73 -4.38
CA SER A 65 8.97 -4.17 -4.11
C SER A 65 8.83 -5.60 -3.55
N GLY A 66 9.87 -6.43 -3.72
CA GLY A 66 9.93 -7.84 -3.34
C GLY A 66 10.01 -8.78 -4.54
N VAL A 67 10.74 -9.90 -4.41
CA VAL A 67 10.87 -10.94 -5.44
C VAL A 67 9.53 -11.63 -5.70
N PHE A 68 8.77 -11.89 -4.63
CA PHE A 68 7.42 -12.46 -4.73
C PHE A 68 6.35 -11.38 -4.79
N ASN A 69 5.30 -11.63 -5.58
CA ASN A 69 4.13 -10.77 -5.69
C ASN A 69 2.95 -11.43 -4.97
N VAL A 70 2.46 -10.78 -3.92
CA VAL A 70 1.35 -11.30 -3.10
C VAL A 70 -0.01 -11.19 -3.80
N GLY A 71 -0.05 -10.67 -5.04
CA GLY A 71 -1.21 -10.73 -5.92
C GLY A 71 -1.69 -12.15 -6.20
N CYS A 72 -0.85 -13.17 -5.95
CA CYS A 72 -1.22 -14.58 -5.92
C CYS A 72 -0.45 -15.31 -4.81
N LEU A 73 -1.16 -15.83 -3.81
CA LEU A 73 -0.60 -16.60 -2.70
C LEU A 73 -1.51 -17.81 -2.42
N GLY A 74 -0.93 -19.01 -2.41
CA GLY A 74 -1.64 -20.23 -2.02
C GLY A 74 -1.15 -20.74 -0.67
N VAL A 75 -2.07 -21.26 0.13
CA VAL A 75 -1.78 -21.97 1.38
C VAL A 75 -2.62 -23.24 1.46
N ARG A 76 -2.01 -24.32 1.97
CA ARG A 76 -2.72 -25.55 2.35
C ARG A 76 -2.87 -25.60 3.86
N ASN A 77 -3.94 -26.17 4.38
CA ASN A 77 -4.15 -26.41 5.80
C ASN A 77 -3.11 -27.40 6.34
N THR A 78 -1.95 -26.88 6.72
CA THR A 78 -0.84 -27.61 7.33
C THR A 78 -0.28 -26.79 8.49
N GLN A 79 0.43 -27.46 9.40
CA GLN A 79 1.10 -26.78 10.50
C GLN A 79 2.09 -25.71 10.00
N THR A 80 2.82 -25.99 8.92
CA THR A 80 3.78 -25.06 8.32
C THR A 80 3.08 -23.80 7.78
N ALA A 81 1.95 -23.95 7.10
CA ALA A 81 1.19 -22.80 6.61
C ALA A 81 0.60 -21.97 7.76
N LEU A 82 0.13 -22.61 8.83
CA LEU A 82 -0.36 -21.92 10.02
C LEU A 82 0.76 -21.13 10.72
N HIS A 83 1.95 -21.72 10.87
CA HIS A 83 3.12 -21.02 11.39
C HIS A 83 3.54 -19.83 10.52
N PHE A 84 3.55 -20.00 9.20
CA PHE A 84 3.80 -18.91 8.26
C PHE A 84 2.78 -17.78 8.42
N LEU A 85 1.49 -18.11 8.47
CA LEU A 85 0.44 -17.11 8.61
C LEU A 85 0.51 -16.40 9.95
N GLN A 86 0.91 -17.07 11.04
CA GLN A 86 1.16 -16.46 12.35
C GLN A 86 2.34 -15.50 12.32
N TRP A 87 3.49 -15.97 11.85
CA TRP A 87 4.67 -15.12 11.72
C TRP A 87 4.42 -13.88 10.86
N TRP A 88 3.74 -14.05 9.72
CA TRP A 88 3.45 -12.95 8.81
C TRP A 88 2.48 -11.96 9.45
N ASP A 89 1.43 -12.45 10.13
CA ASP A 89 0.53 -11.63 10.94
C ASP A 89 1.28 -10.79 11.97
N ASP A 90 2.12 -11.41 12.80
CA ASP A 90 2.90 -10.71 13.84
C ASP A 90 3.71 -9.54 13.27
N ARG A 91 4.25 -9.67 12.04
CA ARG A 91 5.00 -8.60 11.39
C ARG A 91 4.08 -7.51 10.83
N LEU A 92 2.93 -7.89 10.28
CA LEU A 92 2.03 -6.94 9.63
C LEU A 92 1.21 -6.08 10.58
N GLN A 93 1.13 -6.43 11.87
CA GLN A 93 0.53 -5.57 12.91
C GLN A 93 1.13 -4.16 12.85
N ASP A 94 2.46 -4.07 12.89
CA ASP A 94 3.16 -2.78 12.93
C ASP A 94 3.92 -2.43 11.65
N HIS A 95 4.22 -3.42 10.80
CA HIS A 95 5.12 -3.24 9.65
C HIS A 95 4.48 -3.51 8.27
N CYS A 96 3.16 -3.34 8.15
CA CYS A 96 2.48 -3.28 6.85
C CYS A 96 2.58 -1.86 6.24
N ARG A 97 3.80 -1.42 5.91
CA ARG A 97 4.10 -0.02 5.50
C ARG A 97 4.72 0.06 4.11
N HIS A 98 4.47 1.15 3.41
CA HIS A 98 5.22 1.53 2.21
C HIS A 98 6.41 2.41 2.61
N ASP A 99 7.54 1.77 2.91
CA ASP A 99 8.78 2.43 3.30
C ASP A 99 9.96 1.65 2.69
N VAL A 100 10.13 1.87 1.39
CA VAL A 100 11.07 1.12 0.54
C VAL A 100 12.51 1.25 1.04
N VAL A 101 12.86 2.43 1.57
CA VAL A 101 14.19 2.74 2.12
C VAL A 101 14.49 1.88 3.34
N LYS A 102 13.50 1.64 4.21
CA LYS A 102 13.63 0.72 5.36
C LYS A 102 13.40 -0.75 5.01
N GLY A 103 13.35 -1.10 3.72
CA GLY A 103 13.19 -2.49 3.30
C GLY A 103 11.74 -2.98 3.27
N MET A 104 10.74 -2.09 3.38
CA MET A 104 9.33 -2.45 3.46
C MET A 104 8.57 -2.05 2.19
N HIS A 105 7.76 -2.98 1.66
CA HIS A 105 6.80 -2.69 0.60
C HIS A 105 5.48 -3.40 0.94
N PHE A 106 4.78 -2.83 1.92
CA PHE A 106 3.59 -3.37 2.56
C PHE A 106 3.78 -4.84 2.97
N GLU A 107 2.75 -5.65 2.82
CA GLU A 107 2.75 -7.07 3.15
C GLU A 107 3.65 -7.92 2.26
N GLN A 108 3.94 -7.44 1.05
CA GLN A 108 4.51 -8.24 -0.02
C GLN A 108 5.99 -8.59 0.19
N ARG A 109 6.81 -7.60 0.57
CA ARG A 109 8.28 -7.79 0.65
C ARG A 109 8.71 -8.76 1.75
N TRP A 110 7.88 -8.94 2.77
CA TRP A 110 8.05 -9.98 3.79
C TRP A 110 8.12 -11.40 3.20
N LEU A 111 7.44 -11.64 2.07
CA LEU A 111 7.42 -12.96 1.43
C LEU A 111 8.79 -13.40 0.91
N ASP A 112 9.75 -12.48 0.72
CA ASP A 112 11.10 -12.81 0.30
C ASP A 112 11.86 -13.67 1.34
N LEU A 113 11.45 -13.60 2.62
CA LEU A 113 12.03 -14.39 3.70
C LEU A 113 11.44 -15.81 3.78
N VAL A 114 10.26 -16.03 3.21
CA VAL A 114 9.50 -17.29 3.37
C VAL A 114 10.30 -18.52 2.93
N PRO A 115 11.01 -18.52 1.78
CA PRO A 115 11.80 -19.69 1.37
C PRO A 115 12.93 -20.05 2.32
N ALA A 116 13.39 -19.11 3.14
CA ALA A 116 14.46 -19.35 4.11
C ALA A 116 13.92 -19.77 5.50
N TYR A 117 12.67 -19.44 5.81
CA TYR A 117 12.09 -19.64 7.15
C TYR A 117 11.18 -20.86 7.25
N PHE A 118 10.61 -21.31 6.14
CA PHE A 118 9.60 -22.36 6.14
C PHE A 118 9.93 -23.44 5.11
N ASP A 119 9.68 -24.69 5.52
CA ASP A 119 9.73 -25.85 4.62
C ASP A 119 8.48 -25.93 3.74
N ASP A 120 8.47 -26.88 2.79
CA ASP A 120 7.32 -27.16 1.92
C ASP A 120 6.78 -25.93 1.15
N VAL A 121 7.69 -25.05 0.72
CA VAL A 121 7.38 -23.89 -0.13
C VAL A 121 7.57 -24.27 -1.59
N LYS A 122 6.57 -23.98 -2.44
CA LYS A 122 6.69 -24.07 -3.90
C LYS A 122 6.45 -22.71 -4.55
N PHE A 123 6.92 -22.60 -5.78
CA PHE A 123 6.80 -21.37 -6.58
C PHE A 123 5.91 -21.63 -7.79
N CYS A 124 4.90 -20.78 -7.99
CA CYS A 124 4.07 -20.81 -9.18
C CYS A 124 4.86 -20.28 -10.37
N ARG A 125 5.34 -21.20 -11.21
CA ARG A 125 6.11 -20.89 -12.43
C ARG A 125 5.24 -20.88 -13.70
N ASP A 126 3.93 -20.99 -13.59
CA ASP A 126 3.00 -20.88 -14.73
C ASP A 126 3.01 -19.42 -15.26
N PRO A 127 3.45 -19.17 -16.51
CA PRO A 127 3.49 -17.81 -17.08
C PRO A 127 2.09 -17.25 -17.35
N GLY A 128 1.05 -18.08 -17.36
CA GLY A 128 -0.35 -17.64 -17.43
C GLY A 128 -0.90 -17.12 -16.10
N ILE A 129 -0.14 -17.22 -15.00
CA ILE A 129 -0.49 -16.71 -13.68
C ILE A 129 0.26 -15.41 -13.41
N ASN A 130 -0.43 -14.53 -12.68
CA ASN A 130 0.11 -13.28 -12.15
C ASN A 130 0.69 -12.40 -13.27
N VAL A 131 -0.02 -12.37 -14.40
CA VAL A 131 0.34 -11.58 -15.58
C VAL A 131 0.05 -10.12 -15.26
N GLY A 132 1.06 -9.26 -15.32
CA GLY A 132 0.93 -7.86 -14.94
C GLY A 132 1.98 -6.99 -15.61
N HIS A 133 1.92 -5.67 -15.40
CA HIS A 133 2.79 -4.71 -16.11
C HIS A 133 4.30 -4.95 -15.92
N TRP A 134 4.71 -5.65 -14.87
CA TRP A 134 6.12 -5.96 -14.58
C TRP A 134 6.69 -7.09 -15.45
N ASN A 135 5.86 -8.05 -15.86
CA ASN A 135 6.29 -9.22 -16.65
C ASN A 135 5.67 -9.28 -18.05
N LEU A 136 4.59 -8.55 -18.31
CA LEU A 136 3.93 -8.53 -19.61
C LEU A 136 4.86 -8.12 -20.77
N PRO A 137 5.79 -7.14 -20.62
CA PRO A 137 6.75 -6.83 -21.68
C PRO A 137 7.71 -7.97 -22.04
N GLU A 138 7.85 -8.96 -21.15
CA GLU A 138 8.78 -10.10 -21.30
C GLU A 138 8.08 -11.38 -21.75
N ARG A 139 6.76 -11.32 -21.92
CA ARG A 139 5.93 -12.49 -22.17
C ARG A 139 5.36 -12.41 -23.57
N GLU A 140 5.41 -13.52 -24.29
CA GLU A 140 4.74 -13.63 -25.57
C GLU A 140 3.26 -13.86 -25.35
N VAL A 141 2.45 -12.89 -25.75
CA VAL A 141 0.99 -12.99 -25.66
C VAL A 141 0.40 -13.25 -27.05
N ARG A 142 -0.37 -14.34 -27.16
CA ARG A 142 -1.06 -14.73 -28.41
C ARG A 142 -2.55 -14.99 -28.16
N GLY A 143 -3.32 -15.07 -29.25
CA GLY A 143 -4.73 -15.42 -29.23
C GLY A 143 -5.69 -14.23 -29.18
N ASP A 144 -6.91 -14.48 -28.69
CA ASP A 144 -7.97 -13.48 -28.55
C ASP A 144 -8.52 -13.43 -27.11
N ARG A 145 -9.53 -12.58 -26.86
CA ARG A 145 -10.08 -12.36 -25.52
C ARG A 145 -10.51 -13.63 -24.77
N HIS A 146 -10.84 -14.71 -25.46
CA HIS A 146 -11.36 -15.96 -24.89
C HIS A 146 -10.32 -17.07 -24.82
N GLN A 147 -9.29 -17.00 -25.66
CA GLN A 147 -8.22 -18.00 -25.76
C GLN A 147 -6.84 -17.33 -25.76
N LEU A 148 -6.63 -16.40 -24.82
CA LEU A 148 -5.32 -15.79 -24.61
C LEU A 148 -4.33 -16.84 -24.10
N THR A 149 -3.16 -16.88 -24.69
CA THR A 149 -2.01 -17.62 -24.18
C THR A 149 -0.86 -16.68 -23.85
N VAL A 150 -0.05 -17.08 -22.87
CA VAL A 150 1.12 -16.37 -22.37
C VAL A 150 2.26 -17.38 -22.33
N ASP A 151 3.30 -17.14 -23.13
CA ASP A 151 4.43 -18.07 -23.34
C ASP A 151 3.94 -19.51 -23.64
N GLY A 152 2.94 -19.60 -24.53
CA GLY A 152 2.33 -20.88 -24.94
C GLY A 152 1.40 -21.54 -23.92
N HIS A 153 1.25 -20.99 -22.71
CA HIS A 153 0.34 -21.51 -21.67
C HIS A 153 -0.99 -20.73 -21.67
N PRO A 154 -2.12 -21.32 -21.25
CA PRO A 154 -3.36 -20.58 -21.09
C PRO A 154 -3.19 -19.38 -20.15
N CYS A 155 -3.66 -18.20 -20.55
CA CYS A 155 -3.76 -17.05 -19.65
C CYS A 155 -4.83 -17.33 -18.61
N ARG A 156 -4.46 -17.38 -17.32
CA ARG A 156 -5.36 -17.77 -16.23
C ARG A 156 -5.75 -16.61 -15.34
N PHE A 157 -4.82 -15.69 -15.10
CA PHE A 157 -4.96 -14.67 -14.08
C PHE A 157 -4.15 -13.42 -14.44
N VAL A 158 -4.85 -12.31 -14.66
CA VAL A 158 -4.28 -11.01 -15.05
C VAL A 158 -4.49 -9.98 -13.96
N ARG A 159 -3.46 -9.17 -13.70
CA ARG A 159 -3.38 -8.13 -12.68
C ARG A 159 -3.37 -6.75 -13.33
N PHE A 160 -4.29 -5.90 -12.89
CA PHE A 160 -4.45 -4.53 -13.38
C PHE A 160 -3.83 -3.50 -12.40
N SER A 161 -2.69 -3.86 -11.80
CA SER A 161 -2.01 -3.01 -10.81
C SER A 161 -1.61 -1.66 -11.40
N GLY A 162 -2.15 -0.59 -10.82
CA GLY A 162 -1.94 0.79 -11.25
C GLY A 162 -2.80 1.22 -12.45
N TYR A 163 -3.77 0.41 -12.87
CA TYR A 163 -4.74 0.79 -13.90
C TYR A 163 -5.68 1.88 -13.36
N ASP A 164 -5.90 2.91 -14.16
CA ASP A 164 -6.79 4.02 -13.85
C ASP A 164 -7.91 4.10 -14.89
N PRO A 165 -9.18 3.84 -14.51
CA PRO A 165 -10.31 3.96 -15.43
C PRO A 165 -10.52 5.37 -16.00
N ALA A 166 -9.99 6.42 -15.38
CA ALA A 166 -10.01 7.77 -15.98
C ALA A 166 -9.02 7.90 -17.15
N ASN A 167 -8.01 7.02 -17.23
CA ASN A 167 -6.96 7.02 -18.24
C ASN A 167 -6.85 5.64 -18.91
N PRO A 168 -7.89 5.17 -19.65
CA PRO A 168 -8.00 3.78 -20.09
C PRO A 168 -6.94 3.34 -21.11
N ASP A 169 -6.30 4.29 -21.80
CA ASP A 169 -5.19 4.02 -22.73
C ASP A 169 -3.84 3.82 -22.03
N GLN A 170 -3.78 4.11 -20.72
CA GLN A 170 -2.62 3.86 -19.86
C GLN A 170 -2.86 2.61 -19.00
N PRO A 171 -2.20 1.47 -19.30
CA PRO A 171 -2.41 0.20 -18.62
C PRO A 171 -1.96 0.20 -17.17
N THR A 172 -0.99 1.06 -16.85
CA THR A 172 -0.51 1.26 -15.49
C THR A 172 0.13 2.64 -15.34
N ARG A 173 -0.05 3.24 -14.17
CA ARG A 173 0.68 4.46 -13.76
C ARG A 173 2.16 4.21 -13.42
N TYR A 174 2.57 2.96 -13.24
CA TYR A 174 3.92 2.62 -12.74
C TYR A 174 4.97 2.44 -13.83
N ASN A 175 4.57 2.23 -15.09
CA ASN A 175 5.51 1.93 -16.17
C ASN A 175 5.00 2.48 -17.51
N GLN A 176 5.72 3.46 -18.06
CA GLN A 176 5.39 4.07 -19.36
C GLN A 176 5.70 3.17 -20.56
N ARG A 177 6.48 2.09 -20.36
CA ARG A 177 6.82 1.15 -21.45
C ARG A 177 5.64 0.30 -21.87
N LEU A 178 4.58 0.21 -21.07
CA LEU A 178 3.36 -0.46 -21.46
C LEU A 178 2.30 0.60 -21.76
N HIS A 179 1.83 0.66 -23.00
CA HIS A 179 0.80 1.59 -23.46
C HIS A 179 -0.08 0.92 -24.51
N ALA A 180 -1.23 1.54 -24.82
CA ALA A 180 -2.21 1.00 -25.75
C ALA A 180 -1.64 0.53 -27.12
N GLY A 181 -0.55 1.14 -27.58
CA GLY A 181 0.13 0.82 -28.83
C GLY A 181 0.94 -0.49 -28.83
N ASN A 182 1.39 -0.98 -27.67
CA ASN A 182 2.31 -2.12 -27.59
C ASN A 182 1.85 -3.27 -26.68
N MET A 183 0.63 -3.22 -26.16
CA MET A 183 0.03 -4.30 -25.38
C MET A 183 -0.30 -5.56 -26.20
N GLY A 184 -0.31 -5.48 -27.53
CA GLY A 184 -0.65 -6.61 -28.39
C GLY A 184 -2.06 -7.17 -28.08
N PRO A 185 -2.25 -8.50 -28.16
CA PRO A 185 -3.57 -9.13 -27.99
C PRO A 185 -4.26 -8.89 -26.64
N ILE A 186 -3.48 -8.70 -25.56
CA ILE A 186 -4.04 -8.51 -24.21
C ILE A 186 -4.84 -7.21 -24.07
N ARG A 187 -4.69 -6.26 -25.02
CA ARG A 187 -5.46 -5.00 -25.03
C ARG A 187 -6.96 -5.21 -24.99
N LYS A 188 -7.46 -6.23 -25.67
CA LYS A 188 -8.89 -6.57 -25.64
C LYS A 188 -9.35 -6.94 -24.22
N LEU A 189 -8.48 -7.54 -23.42
CA LEU A 189 -8.77 -7.87 -22.03
C LEU A 189 -8.81 -6.63 -21.15
N PHE A 190 -7.90 -5.67 -21.33
CA PHE A 190 -7.94 -4.38 -20.64
C PHE A 190 -9.22 -3.60 -20.95
N SER A 191 -9.62 -3.54 -22.24
CA SER A 191 -10.89 -2.90 -22.62
C SER A 191 -12.10 -3.60 -22.01
N SER A 192 -12.10 -4.95 -21.93
CA SER A 192 -13.18 -5.70 -21.29
C SER A 192 -13.21 -5.49 -19.77
N PHE A 193 -12.04 -5.51 -19.11
CA PHE A 193 -11.92 -5.25 -17.69
C PHE A 193 -12.42 -3.85 -17.35
N HIS A 194 -12.06 -2.83 -18.13
CA HIS A 194 -12.57 -1.47 -17.99
C HIS A 194 -14.09 -1.43 -18.00
N GLN A 195 -14.73 -2.03 -19.01
CA GLN A 195 -16.19 -2.07 -19.11
C GLN A 195 -16.84 -2.77 -17.91
N GLN A 196 -16.28 -3.90 -17.49
CA GLN A 196 -16.75 -4.64 -16.31
C GLN A 196 -16.59 -3.82 -15.02
N LEU A 197 -15.48 -3.11 -14.87
CA LEU A 197 -15.19 -2.29 -13.70
C LEU A 197 -16.13 -1.09 -13.60
N ILE A 198 -16.40 -0.40 -14.72
CA ILE A 198 -17.38 0.69 -14.75
C ILE A 198 -18.79 0.17 -14.46
N ALA A 199 -19.19 -0.95 -15.09
CA ALA A 199 -20.50 -1.56 -14.86
C ALA A 199 -20.69 -2.05 -13.42
N ALA A 200 -19.60 -2.44 -12.74
CA ALA A 200 -19.61 -2.81 -11.32
C ALA A 200 -19.68 -1.60 -10.36
N GLY A 201 -19.83 -0.38 -10.87
CA GLY A 201 -20.04 0.82 -10.04
C GLY A 201 -18.76 1.52 -9.60
N PHE A 202 -17.66 1.42 -10.37
CA PHE A 202 -16.39 2.09 -10.02
C PHE A 202 -16.55 3.57 -9.66
N TRP A 203 -17.26 4.35 -10.47
CA TRP A 203 -17.46 5.79 -10.23
C TRP A 203 -18.26 6.08 -8.96
N GLU A 204 -19.22 5.22 -8.63
CA GLU A 204 -20.00 5.32 -7.40
C GLU A 204 -19.13 4.98 -6.18
N THR A 205 -18.44 3.83 -6.23
CA THR A 205 -17.64 3.33 -5.10
C THR A 205 -16.42 4.18 -4.79
N GLN A 206 -15.89 4.94 -5.76
CA GLN A 206 -14.83 5.93 -5.49
C GLN A 206 -15.27 7.05 -4.54
N THR A 207 -16.57 7.31 -4.41
CA THR A 207 -17.11 8.32 -3.49
C THR A 207 -17.35 7.77 -2.09
N TRP A 208 -17.27 6.45 -1.91
CA TRP A 208 -17.50 5.81 -0.63
C TRP A 208 -16.38 6.14 0.35
N TRP A 209 -16.76 6.36 1.60
CA TRP A 209 -15.80 6.73 2.64
C TRP A 209 -15.05 5.50 3.13
N TYR A 210 -13.74 5.66 3.28
CA TYR A 210 -12.93 4.70 4.00
C TYR A 210 -13.15 4.87 5.51
N SER A 211 -13.62 3.82 6.19
CA SER A 211 -14.04 3.87 7.60
C SER A 211 -12.94 4.33 8.57
N HIS A 212 -11.66 4.14 8.22
CA HIS A 212 -10.51 4.53 9.05
C HIS A 212 -9.82 5.82 8.56
N SER A 213 -10.50 6.65 7.77
CA SER A 213 -9.98 7.94 7.30
C SER A 213 -10.37 9.13 8.17
N ARG A 214 -11.20 8.94 9.20
CA ARG A 214 -11.75 10.01 10.04
C ARG A 214 -11.69 9.63 11.52
N PHE A 215 -11.56 10.65 12.37
CA PHE A 215 -11.82 10.54 13.80
C PHE A 215 -13.33 10.32 14.07
N ASP A 216 -13.70 9.96 15.29
CA ASP A 216 -15.10 9.69 15.69
C ASP A 216 -16.02 10.92 15.62
N ASN A 217 -15.45 12.13 15.62
CA ASN A 217 -16.16 13.40 15.37
C ASN A 217 -16.30 13.74 13.87
N GLY A 218 -15.83 12.86 12.97
CA GLY A 218 -15.91 13.03 11.53
C GLY A 218 -14.78 13.85 10.91
N VAL A 219 -13.84 14.41 11.66
CA VAL A 219 -12.70 15.15 11.09
C VAL A 219 -11.77 14.18 10.32
N PRO A 220 -11.35 14.47 9.08
CA PRO A 220 -10.37 13.65 8.35
C PRO A 220 -9.04 13.52 9.12
N ILE A 221 -8.41 12.34 9.08
CA ILE A 221 -7.10 12.12 9.68
C ILE A 221 -6.01 12.48 8.65
N PRO A 222 -5.18 13.53 8.90
CA PRO A 222 -4.08 13.87 8.00
C PRO A 222 -3.10 12.71 7.84
N ALA A 223 -2.48 12.58 6.66
CA ALA A 223 -1.43 11.57 6.45
C ALA A 223 -0.27 11.72 7.45
N MET A 224 0.09 12.97 7.80
CA MET A 224 1.10 13.26 8.80
C MET A 224 0.71 12.80 10.21
N ALA A 225 -0.57 12.90 10.58
CA ALA A 225 -1.04 12.35 11.85
C ALA A 225 -0.86 10.82 11.88
N GLN A 226 -1.19 10.12 10.79
CA GLN A 226 -0.93 8.67 10.73
C GLN A 226 0.56 8.34 10.83
N GLN A 227 1.44 9.18 10.26
CA GLN A 227 2.88 9.01 10.38
C GLN A 227 3.35 9.20 11.83
N LEU A 228 2.96 10.30 12.47
CA LEU A 228 3.28 10.58 13.87
C LEU A 228 2.83 9.46 14.80
N PHE A 229 1.62 8.95 14.61
CA PHE A 229 1.11 7.84 15.41
C PHE A 229 2.01 6.59 15.32
N ARG A 230 2.64 6.36 14.17
CA ARG A 230 3.52 5.20 13.93
C ARG A 230 4.93 5.39 14.49
N GLU A 231 5.28 6.57 14.97
CA GLU A 231 6.58 6.89 15.59
C GLU A 231 6.58 6.65 17.10
N PHE A 232 5.42 6.41 17.72
CA PHE A 232 5.37 5.98 19.12
C PHE A 232 5.95 4.58 19.29
N GLU A 233 7.10 4.48 19.94
CA GLU A 233 7.68 3.19 20.36
C GLU A 233 6.82 2.52 21.44
N ASN A 234 6.28 3.31 22.37
CA ASN A 234 5.33 2.88 23.38
C ASN A 234 4.07 3.72 23.25
N LEU A 235 2.97 3.10 22.84
CA LEU A 235 1.69 3.79 22.66
C LEU A 235 1.18 4.29 24.03
N PRO A 236 0.98 5.61 24.23
CA PRO A 236 0.39 6.11 25.46
C PRO A 236 -1.02 5.50 25.66
N PRO A 237 -1.41 5.07 26.88
CA PRO A 237 -2.71 4.45 27.12
C PRO A 237 -3.89 5.31 26.66
N GLN A 238 -3.77 6.63 26.76
CA GLN A 238 -4.79 7.57 26.28
C GLN A 238 -4.96 7.61 24.75
N PHE A 239 -4.03 7.01 23.99
CA PHE A 239 -4.08 6.92 22.52
C PHE A 239 -4.45 5.51 22.04
N GLU A 240 -4.84 4.60 22.93
CA GLU A 240 -5.24 3.22 22.59
C GLU A 240 -6.33 3.19 21.52
N ASN A 241 -7.32 4.10 21.61
CA ASN A 241 -8.22 4.40 20.51
C ASN A 241 -7.82 5.73 19.84
N PRO A 242 -7.01 5.70 18.75
CA PRO A 242 -6.53 6.92 18.09
C PRO A 242 -7.63 7.69 17.36
N PHE A 243 -8.81 7.10 17.19
CA PHE A 243 -9.95 7.72 16.54
C PHE A 243 -10.80 8.55 17.52
N ALA A 244 -10.65 8.32 18.83
CA ALA A 244 -11.49 8.95 19.84
C ALA A 244 -11.17 10.44 20.00
N THR A 245 -12.21 11.28 20.11
CA THR A 245 -12.04 12.74 20.33
C THR A 245 -12.63 13.25 21.63
N GLY A 246 -13.43 12.45 22.34
CA GLY A 246 -14.17 12.92 23.52
C GLY A 246 -13.33 13.31 24.75
N SER A 247 -12.06 12.92 24.84
CA SER A 247 -11.16 13.28 25.94
C SER A 247 -10.19 14.38 25.53
N SER A 248 -9.95 15.38 26.37
CA SER A 248 -8.92 16.40 26.15
C SER A 248 -7.49 15.83 26.07
N SER A 249 -7.29 14.59 26.51
CA SER A 249 -6.03 13.87 26.41
C SER A 249 -5.96 12.94 25.18
N SER A 250 -6.94 12.99 24.28
CA SER A 250 -6.97 12.10 23.11
C SER A 250 -5.86 12.43 22.12
N TYR A 251 -5.61 11.48 21.20
CA TYR A 251 -4.64 11.69 20.12
C TYR A 251 -5.01 12.90 19.25
N TYR A 252 -6.30 13.05 18.95
CA TYR A 252 -6.84 14.20 18.22
C TYR A 252 -6.51 15.54 18.90
N HIS A 253 -6.72 15.64 20.20
CA HIS A 253 -6.42 16.86 20.94
C HIS A 253 -4.92 17.10 21.08
N TRP A 254 -4.13 16.05 21.31
CA TRP A 254 -2.67 16.14 21.37
C TRP A 254 -2.05 16.69 20.08
N LEU A 255 -2.56 16.29 18.91
CA LEU A 255 -2.12 16.86 17.62
C LEU A 255 -2.27 18.39 17.54
N ASN A 256 -3.17 18.96 18.35
CA ASN A 256 -3.53 20.37 18.43
C ASN A 256 -3.00 21.09 19.68
N THR A 257 -2.30 20.40 20.59
CA THR A 257 -1.78 21.07 21.78
C THR A 257 -0.61 21.97 21.39
N SER A 258 -0.83 23.28 21.33
CA SER A 258 0.26 24.26 21.41
C SER A 258 0.79 24.26 22.84
N SER A 259 2.11 24.13 23.03
CA SER A 259 2.72 24.30 24.36
C SER A 259 2.78 25.79 24.74
N MET A 260 1.62 26.45 24.85
CA MET A 260 1.52 27.81 25.40
C MET A 260 1.18 27.81 26.90
N THR A 261 0.71 26.68 27.45
CA THR A 261 0.25 26.62 28.85
C THR A 261 1.29 26.04 29.81
N ARG A 262 2.01 26.96 30.48
CA ARG A 262 2.64 26.88 31.82
C ARG A 262 3.82 25.90 32.04
N ALA A 263 5.05 26.39 31.81
CA ALA A 263 6.21 26.13 32.69
C ALA A 263 7.23 27.29 32.59
N PRO A 264 7.72 27.88 33.71
CA PRO A 264 8.60 29.05 33.64
C PRO A 264 10.05 28.79 33.16
N LYS A 265 10.46 27.56 32.85
CA LYS A 265 11.89 27.21 32.62
C LYS A 265 12.18 25.99 31.72
N CYS A 266 11.31 25.62 30.78
CA CYS A 266 11.63 24.55 29.82
C CYS A 266 11.13 24.93 28.41
N ASP A 267 11.94 24.63 27.38
CA ASP A 267 11.74 25.02 25.98
C ASP A 267 10.29 24.85 25.52
N SER A 268 9.59 25.97 25.32
CA SER A 268 8.19 26.01 24.89
C SER A 268 8.10 25.94 23.36
N PHE A 269 7.60 24.82 22.82
CA PHE A 269 7.27 24.70 21.40
C PHE A 269 5.95 25.42 21.10
N ARG A 270 5.99 26.45 20.26
CA ARG A 270 4.81 27.19 19.80
C ARG A 270 4.05 26.42 18.71
N LEU A 271 4.74 25.54 17.99
CA LEU A 271 4.12 24.66 17.01
C LEU A 271 3.36 23.52 17.71
N THR A 272 2.16 23.23 17.20
CA THR A 272 1.47 21.97 17.53
C THR A 272 2.29 20.77 17.03
N PRO A 273 2.17 19.58 17.63
CA PRO A 273 2.87 18.39 17.17
C PRO A 273 2.69 18.09 15.67
N LEU A 274 1.47 18.30 15.14
CA LEU A 274 1.20 18.08 13.72
C LEU A 274 2.04 19.00 12.81
N TRP A 275 1.98 20.31 13.04
CA TRP A 275 2.72 21.28 12.22
C TRP A 275 4.22 21.21 12.40
N LYS A 276 4.70 20.86 13.60
CA LYS A 276 6.10 20.55 13.81
C LYS A 276 6.55 19.38 12.93
N ALA A 277 5.78 18.30 12.89
CA ALA A 277 6.11 17.15 12.05
C ALA A 277 6.10 17.49 10.55
N VAL A 278 5.16 18.32 10.09
CA VAL A 278 5.16 18.85 8.72
C VAL A 278 6.44 19.64 8.43
N TYR A 279 6.84 20.54 9.34
CA TYR A 279 8.04 21.35 9.19
C TYR A 279 9.33 20.50 9.18
N ASP A 280 9.43 19.52 10.09
CA ASP A 280 10.63 18.69 10.25
C ASP A 280 10.94 17.83 9.00
N ILE A 281 9.92 17.47 8.20
CA ILE A 281 10.10 16.68 6.96
C ILE A 281 10.18 17.51 5.68
N ARG A 282 10.10 18.84 5.76
CA ARG A 282 10.05 19.76 4.61
C ARG A 282 11.26 20.70 4.60
N PRO A 283 12.37 20.31 3.92
CA PRO A 283 13.57 21.14 3.82
C PRO A 283 13.32 22.53 3.20
N ASP A 284 12.34 22.64 2.31
CA ASP A 284 11.91 23.91 1.73
C ASP A 284 11.26 24.85 2.75
N LEU A 285 10.44 24.31 3.67
CA LEU A 285 9.88 25.10 4.77
C LEU A 285 10.97 25.50 5.77
N GLN A 286 11.91 24.59 6.06
CA GLN A 286 13.06 24.88 6.92
C GLN A 286 13.95 25.99 6.35
N ALA A 287 14.14 26.02 5.03
CA ALA A 287 14.87 27.08 4.36
C ALA A 287 14.10 28.42 4.35
N ALA A 288 12.77 28.39 4.23
CA ALA A 288 11.92 29.58 4.18
C ALA A 288 11.64 30.20 5.56
N PHE A 289 11.63 29.37 6.62
CA PHE A 289 11.31 29.74 8.00
C PHE A 289 12.35 29.17 9.01
N PRO A 290 13.65 29.52 8.92
CA PRO A 290 14.70 28.90 9.72
C PRO A 290 14.47 28.98 11.24
N ASN A 291 13.80 30.03 11.71
CA ASN A 291 13.52 30.30 13.12
C ASN A 291 12.01 30.17 13.43
N VAL A 292 11.38 29.07 13.00
CA VAL A 292 9.91 28.85 13.06
C VAL A 292 9.30 28.95 14.46
N GLU A 293 10.07 28.68 15.52
CA GLU A 293 9.60 28.78 16.90
C GLU A 293 9.67 30.22 17.45
N ASN A 294 10.34 31.14 16.74
CA ASN A 294 10.60 32.51 17.17
C ASN A 294 10.20 33.51 16.08
N GLU A 295 11.19 34.12 15.41
CA GLU A 295 11.04 35.24 14.47
C GLU A 295 10.15 34.90 13.28
N ASP A 296 10.16 33.63 12.83
CA ASP A 296 9.40 33.21 11.66
C ASP A 296 8.01 32.65 12.01
N TYR A 297 7.64 32.53 13.29
CA TYR A 297 6.39 31.90 13.73
C TYR A 297 5.16 32.53 13.04
N ALA A 298 5.06 33.85 13.05
CA ALA A 298 3.91 34.55 12.47
C ALA A 298 3.82 34.34 10.94
N ARG A 299 4.96 34.32 10.24
CA ARG A 299 5.01 34.06 8.80
C ARG A 299 4.67 32.61 8.48
N PHE A 300 5.15 31.66 9.29
CA PHE A 300 4.82 30.24 9.14
C PHE A 300 3.34 29.99 9.45
N HIS A 301 2.78 30.61 10.51
CA HIS A 301 1.36 30.57 10.82
C HIS A 301 0.51 31.05 9.63
N GLN A 302 0.84 32.19 9.05
CA GLN A 302 0.17 32.69 7.86
C GLN A 302 0.30 31.71 6.68
N TRP A 303 1.48 31.12 6.48
CA TRP A 303 1.66 30.08 5.46
C TRP A 303 0.78 28.85 5.70
N THR A 304 0.59 28.40 6.96
CA THR A 304 -0.30 27.27 7.26
C THR A 304 -1.73 27.53 6.80
N ILE A 305 -2.21 28.78 6.91
CA ILE A 305 -3.53 29.22 6.48
C ILE A 305 -3.60 29.29 4.95
N ASP A 306 -2.64 29.96 4.32
CA ASP A 306 -2.70 30.28 2.88
C ASP A 306 -2.41 29.05 1.99
N TYR A 307 -1.55 28.16 2.47
CA TYR A 307 -0.97 27.06 1.69
C TYR A 307 -1.03 25.73 2.44
N GLY A 308 -0.61 25.71 3.70
CA GLY A 308 -0.36 24.47 4.45
C GLY A 308 -1.55 23.53 4.51
N LEU A 309 -2.76 24.02 4.80
CA LEU A 309 -3.96 23.16 4.84
C LEU A 309 -4.17 22.38 3.53
N ARG A 310 -4.06 23.08 2.39
CA ARG A 310 -4.24 22.49 1.07
C ARG A 310 -3.06 21.61 0.67
N GLU A 311 -1.84 22.13 0.80
CA GLU A 311 -0.63 21.44 0.36
C GLU A 311 -0.32 20.18 1.18
N CYS A 312 -0.67 20.18 2.46
CA CYS A 312 -0.42 19.07 3.37
C CYS A 312 -1.66 18.19 3.61
N GLY A 313 -2.81 18.52 3.01
CA GLY A 313 -4.07 17.80 3.22
C GLY A 313 -4.50 17.80 4.69
N VAL A 314 -4.27 18.91 5.40
CA VAL A 314 -4.59 19.08 6.81
C VAL A 314 -5.95 19.79 6.93
N PRO A 315 -6.93 19.23 7.68
CA PRO A 315 -8.20 19.90 7.92
C PRO A 315 -8.07 21.20 8.73
N PRO A 316 -8.98 22.18 8.54
CA PRO A 316 -8.96 23.46 9.26
C PRO A 316 -8.99 23.33 10.80
N GLU A 317 -9.53 22.23 11.31
CA GLU A 317 -9.56 21.91 12.75
C GLU A 317 -8.18 21.74 13.37
N PHE A 318 -7.13 21.61 12.55
CA PHE A 318 -5.74 21.59 13.00
C PHE A 318 -4.99 22.89 12.75
N LEU A 319 -5.67 24.00 12.43
CA LEU A 319 -5.03 25.30 12.36
C LEU A 319 -4.42 25.68 13.72
N MET A 320 -3.19 26.19 13.69
CA MET A 320 -2.54 26.70 14.89
C MET A 320 -3.32 27.90 15.44
N ALA A 321 -3.37 28.03 16.77
CA ALA A 321 -3.97 29.19 17.42
C ALA A 321 -3.33 30.49 16.90
N THR A 322 -4.14 31.53 16.74
CA THR A 322 -3.66 32.86 16.32
C THR A 322 -2.63 33.36 17.34
N PRO A 323 -1.47 33.89 16.91
CA PRO A 323 -0.54 34.53 17.84
C PRO A 323 -1.27 35.67 18.56
N GLU A 324 -1.36 35.59 19.89
CA GLU A 324 -1.74 36.76 20.68
C GLU A 324 -0.68 37.84 20.42
N ILE A 325 -1.13 39.00 19.92
CA ILE A 325 -0.28 40.17 19.77
C ILE A 325 0.08 40.61 21.20
N VAL A 326 1.30 40.31 21.63
CA VAL A 326 1.85 40.78 22.92
C VAL A 326 2.24 42.25 22.80
#